data_AF-A0A9P9DM55-F1
#
_entry.id   AF-A0A9P9DM55-F1
#
_cell.length_a   1.000
_cell.length_b   1.000
_cell.length_c   1.000
_cell.angle_alpha   90.00
_cell.angle_beta   90.00
_cell.angle_gamma   90.00
#
_symmetry.space_group_name_H-M   'P 1'
#
loop_
_entity.id
_entity.type
_entity.pdbx_description
1 polymer ?
#
loop_
_entity_poly.entity_id
_entity_poly.type
_entity_poly.pdbx_seq_one_letter_code
_entity_poly.pdbx_strand_id
1 'polypeptide(L)'
;MFEQGAAEDREKQQFVMPPNSNSQAVLPTSNFYNHVAKSPPNVIPAAGVFESIHSFTDPFFLSVNYAPVSSKTSFASKVEAACRRYVAEAAHANIPTSTDLLAPRSSYNQAQIIQEIASAGVNVIASLSGLTTYIYGSNFYRCLERILQWRLCNTPESRMAIPEPFRPTPLQDASKSHPIIIDFITWPSIRDQMLVQHDRVNLDLLCQELTLHAVIEIPEKKIAIGVYDYVQNAMIVQEKEAGSESTATCLEELNWTYLNVPMDLAFHMGLDPAEDMIMQELATRMQNVTLSEPQAGTPKPPVRPSKTGEEKHKQIKQRGMSHPGIDHMCTWKVSKEFAWKWPIIDCSTVISAYDKVSYATACQLLG
;
A
#
# COMPACT_ATOMS: atom_id res chain seq x y z
N MET A 1 -50.58 67.82 -6.44
CA MET A 1 -50.02 66.79 -5.57
C MET A 1 -48.62 67.25 -5.20
N PHE A 2 -48.45 67.52 -3.90
CA PHE A 2 -47.29 68.05 -3.16
C PHE A 2 -46.04 67.16 -3.30
N GLU A 3 -44.84 67.70 -3.57
CA GLU A 3 -43.80 68.31 -2.70
C GLU A 3 -42.77 67.33 -2.08
N GLN A 4 -41.51 67.78 -2.12
CA GLN A 4 -40.36 67.50 -1.21
C GLN A 4 -39.73 66.09 -1.28
N GLY A 5 -38.41 65.89 -1.34
CA GLY A 5 -37.27 66.71 -0.94
C GLY A 5 -36.58 66.08 0.28
N ALA A 6 -35.36 65.54 0.12
CA ALA A 6 -34.33 65.46 1.18
C ALA A 6 -33.02 64.89 0.61
N ALA A 7 -31.99 65.71 0.68
CA ALA A 7 -30.58 65.33 0.65
C ALA A 7 -30.04 65.44 2.08
N GLU A 8 -29.20 64.51 2.51
CA GLU A 8 -28.30 64.52 3.69
C GLU A 8 -27.75 63.07 3.81
N ASP A 9 -26.59 62.74 4.35
CA ASP A 9 -25.30 63.39 4.55
C ASP A 9 -24.32 62.24 4.93
N ARG A 10 -23.01 62.53 4.90
CA ARG A 10 -21.84 61.85 5.53
C ARG A 10 -22.08 60.54 6.32
N GLU A 11 -21.27 59.49 6.13
CA GLU A 11 -20.01 59.36 6.88
C GLU A 11 -18.99 58.43 6.20
N LYS A 12 -17.75 58.93 6.10
CA LYS A 12 -16.55 58.16 5.79
C LYS A 12 -16.11 57.46 7.08
N GLN A 13 -16.21 56.13 7.16
CA GLN A 13 -15.47 55.38 8.18
C GLN A 13 -14.06 55.06 7.67
N GLN A 14 -13.12 55.88 8.12
CA GLN A 14 -11.70 55.55 8.18
C GLN A 14 -11.51 54.35 9.10
N PHE A 15 -10.94 53.27 8.56
CA PHE A 15 -10.44 52.17 9.39
C PHE A 15 -9.15 52.65 10.07
N VAL A 16 -9.27 52.98 11.36
CA VAL A 16 -8.16 53.33 12.25
C VAL A 16 -7.47 52.03 12.66
N MET A 17 -6.18 51.90 12.35
CA MET A 17 -5.34 50.84 12.91
C MET A 17 -5.09 51.09 14.40
N PRO A 18 -5.28 50.10 15.29
CA PRO A 18 -4.82 50.20 16.67
C PRO A 18 -3.30 49.93 16.78
N PRO A 19 -2.66 50.43 17.85
CA PRO A 19 -1.21 50.62 17.92
C PRO A 19 -0.43 49.35 18.20
N ASN A 20 0.79 49.33 17.68
CA ASN A 20 1.90 48.47 18.09
C ASN A 20 2.10 48.52 19.60
N SER A 21 1.91 47.38 20.25
CA SER A 21 2.48 47.11 21.58
C SER A 21 3.35 45.86 21.49
N ASN A 22 4.66 46.12 21.42
CA ASN A 22 5.71 45.18 21.76
C ASN A 22 5.42 44.54 23.11
N SER A 23 5.37 43.22 23.16
CA SER A 23 5.71 42.45 24.35
C SER A 23 6.32 41.12 23.91
N GLN A 24 7.61 41.01 24.22
CA GLN A 24 8.42 39.81 24.08
C GLN A 24 7.77 38.66 24.85
N ALA A 25 7.59 37.52 24.17
CA ALA A 25 7.47 36.24 24.83
C ALA A 25 8.60 35.35 24.27
N VAL A 26 9.61 35.17 25.13
CA VAL A 26 10.75 34.29 24.96
C VAL A 26 10.24 32.85 24.83
N LEU A 27 10.41 32.23 23.67
CA LEU A 27 10.21 30.79 23.50
C LEU A 27 11.51 30.07 23.94
N PRO A 28 11.42 29.03 24.79
CA PRO A 28 12.58 28.26 25.19
C PRO A 28 13.05 27.39 24.03
N THR A 29 14.18 27.77 23.44
CA THR A 29 15.04 26.86 22.67
C THR A 29 15.64 25.83 23.63
N SER A 30 15.16 24.60 23.61
CA SER A 30 15.83 23.48 24.27
C SER A 30 16.13 22.36 23.28
N ASN A 31 17.35 22.43 22.73
CA ASN A 31 18.31 21.34 22.58
C ASN A 31 17.76 19.91 22.63
N PHE A 32 17.61 19.26 21.47
CA PHE A 32 17.75 17.79 21.36
C PHE A 32 18.16 17.38 19.94
N TYR A 33 19.26 17.93 19.44
CA TYR A 33 20.00 17.32 18.34
C TYR A 33 21.49 17.53 18.59
N ASN A 34 22.16 16.50 19.11
CA ASN A 34 23.53 16.19 18.76
C ASN A 34 23.91 14.76 19.21
N HIS A 35 24.18 13.95 18.19
CA HIS A 35 25.14 12.84 18.13
C HIS A 35 25.38 11.94 19.35
N VAL A 36 25.03 10.66 19.17
CA VAL A 36 26.04 9.60 19.26
C VAL A 36 25.88 8.68 18.05
N ALA A 37 26.84 8.76 17.13
CA ALA A 37 27.11 7.71 16.17
C ALA A 37 27.54 6.44 16.92
N LYS A 38 26.79 5.36 16.74
CA LYS A 38 27.29 4.00 16.96
C LYS A 38 26.99 3.22 15.69
N SER A 39 27.98 2.46 15.26
CA SER A 39 28.10 1.63 14.07
C SER A 39 26.81 0.95 13.62
N PRO A 40 26.64 0.66 12.31
CA PRO A 40 25.41 0.09 11.79
C PRO A 40 25.15 -1.29 12.44
N PRO A 41 23.96 -1.55 12.99
CA PRO A 41 23.58 -2.92 13.31
C PRO A 41 23.46 -3.71 12.01
N ASN A 42 24.01 -4.92 12.01
CA ASN A 42 23.87 -5.91 10.95
C ASN A 42 22.41 -6.02 10.51
N VAL A 43 22.14 -5.62 9.27
CA VAL A 43 20.87 -5.89 8.59
C VAL A 43 20.88 -7.39 8.26
N ILE A 44 20.17 -8.19 9.05
CA ILE A 44 19.77 -9.53 8.64
C ILE A 44 18.45 -9.33 7.87
N PRO A 45 18.42 -9.52 6.54
CA PRO A 45 17.16 -9.53 5.82
C PRO A 45 16.33 -10.70 6.36
N ALA A 46 15.00 -10.57 6.35
CA ALA A 46 14.06 -11.64 6.69
C ALA A 46 14.52 -12.97 6.08
N ALA A 47 15.15 -13.80 6.92
CA ALA A 47 15.79 -15.03 6.52
C ALA A 47 14.70 -15.99 6.07
N GLY A 48 14.65 -16.26 4.77
CA GLY A 48 13.72 -17.23 4.18
C GLY A 48 13.13 -16.87 2.82
N VAL A 49 13.20 -15.60 2.37
CA VAL A 49 12.60 -15.21 1.07
C VAL A 49 13.63 -15.13 -0.07
N PHE A 50 14.93 -15.03 0.22
CA PHE A 50 15.99 -14.85 -0.80
C PHE A 50 17.12 -15.91 -0.77
N GLU A 51 16.96 -17.04 -0.08
CA GLU A 51 18.04 -18.05 0.00
C GLU A 51 18.40 -18.65 -1.37
N SER A 52 17.50 -18.63 -2.36
CA SER A 52 17.75 -19.24 -3.67
C SER A 52 18.60 -18.41 -4.65
N ILE A 53 18.94 -17.16 -4.33
CA ILE A 53 19.78 -16.32 -5.23
C ILE A 53 21.27 -16.32 -4.82
N HIS A 54 21.62 -16.91 -3.67
CA HIS A 54 22.98 -16.86 -3.13
C HIS A 54 23.94 -17.99 -3.58
N SER A 55 23.55 -18.88 -4.49
CA SER A 55 24.41 -20.01 -4.90
C SER A 55 25.31 -19.73 -6.11
N PHE A 56 25.94 -18.56 -6.17
CA PHE A 56 27.05 -18.28 -7.08
C PHE A 56 28.14 -17.51 -6.33
N THR A 57 28.94 -18.23 -5.54
CA THR A 57 30.19 -17.70 -4.99
C THR A 57 31.35 -18.40 -5.67
N ASP A 58 31.80 -17.84 -6.79
CA ASP A 58 33.14 -18.10 -7.32
C ASP A 58 34.17 -17.28 -6.51
N PRO A 59 35.37 -17.81 -6.22
CA PRO A 59 36.32 -17.20 -5.28
C PRO A 59 37.23 -16.14 -5.94
N PHE A 60 36.65 -15.18 -6.66
CA PHE A 60 37.34 -13.96 -7.10
C PHE A 60 36.51 -12.73 -6.70
N PHE A 61 36.80 -12.20 -5.52
CA PHE A 61 36.10 -11.05 -4.94
C PHE A 61 36.40 -9.76 -5.72
N LEU A 62 35.50 -9.39 -6.63
CA LEU A 62 35.18 -8.00 -6.89
C LEU A 62 34.08 -7.60 -5.90
N SER A 63 34.24 -6.45 -5.24
CA SER A 63 33.21 -5.89 -4.36
C SER A 63 31.97 -5.55 -5.20
N VAL A 64 30.96 -6.42 -5.20
CA VAL A 64 29.68 -6.15 -5.86
C VAL A 64 29.05 -4.95 -5.16
N ASN A 65 28.87 -3.85 -5.90
CA ASN A 65 28.19 -2.67 -5.39
C ASN A 65 26.68 -2.90 -5.44
N TYR A 66 25.96 -2.52 -4.39
CA TYR A 66 24.51 -2.64 -4.32
C TYR A 66 23.86 -1.26 -4.21
N ALA A 67 22.77 -1.05 -4.94
CA ALA A 67 21.88 0.10 -4.79
C ALA A 67 20.59 -0.33 -4.07
N PRO A 68 20.24 0.28 -2.92
CA PRO A 68 19.03 -0.05 -2.20
C PRO A 68 17.80 0.58 -2.87
N VAL A 69 16.72 -0.19 -2.99
CA VAL A 69 15.37 0.33 -3.28
C VAL A 69 14.67 0.54 -1.94
N SER A 70 14.52 1.79 -1.51
CA SER A 70 13.93 2.16 -0.22
C SER A 70 12.65 2.99 -0.34
N SER A 71 12.38 3.59 -1.50
CA SER A 71 11.16 4.36 -1.70
C SER A 71 9.93 3.46 -1.88
N LYS A 72 8.88 3.71 -1.10
CA LYS A 72 7.58 3.01 -1.17
C LYS A 72 6.95 3.17 -2.56
N THR A 73 6.92 4.40 -3.07
CA THR A 73 6.38 4.76 -4.36
C THR A 73 7.17 4.11 -5.50
N SER A 74 8.51 4.18 -5.45
CA SER A 74 9.35 3.55 -6.46
C SER A 74 9.22 2.04 -6.46
N PHE A 75 9.24 1.41 -5.27
CA PHE A 75 9.08 -0.03 -5.14
C PHE A 75 7.75 -0.52 -5.71
N ALA A 76 6.62 0.10 -5.32
CA ALA A 76 5.30 -0.29 -5.83
C ALA A 76 5.20 -0.14 -7.36
N SER A 77 5.78 0.93 -7.91
CA SER A 77 5.81 1.18 -9.37
C SER A 77 6.67 0.15 -10.11
N LYS A 78 7.81 -0.26 -9.54
CA LYS A 78 8.66 -1.33 -10.11
C LYS A 78 7.95 -2.69 -10.07
N VAL A 79 7.17 -2.99 -9.03
CA VAL A 79 6.33 -4.20 -9.01
C VAL A 79 5.27 -4.17 -10.11
N GLU A 80 4.60 -3.03 -10.31
CA GLU A 80 3.65 -2.84 -11.41
C GLU A 80 4.34 -3.06 -12.78
N ALA A 81 5.50 -2.44 -13.00
CA ALA A 81 6.28 -2.56 -14.23
C ALA A 81 6.71 -4.01 -14.49
N ALA A 82 7.24 -4.71 -13.49
CA ALA A 82 7.60 -6.12 -13.59
C ALA A 82 6.39 -7.01 -13.92
N CYS A 83 5.23 -6.76 -13.31
CA CYS A 83 4.00 -7.48 -13.65
C CYS A 83 3.58 -7.23 -15.11
N ARG A 84 3.66 -5.99 -15.61
CA ARG A 84 3.36 -5.65 -17.02
C ARG A 84 4.30 -6.38 -17.98
N ARG A 85 5.60 -6.39 -17.66
CA ARG A 85 6.62 -7.11 -18.45
C ARG A 85 6.32 -8.61 -18.49
N TYR A 86 5.99 -9.20 -17.35
CA TYR A 86 5.61 -10.61 -17.28
C TYR A 86 4.39 -10.93 -18.14
N VAL A 87 3.35 -10.09 -18.12
CA VAL A 87 2.16 -10.25 -18.98
C VAL A 87 2.55 -10.19 -20.46
N ALA A 88 3.42 -9.25 -20.86
CA ALA A 88 3.88 -9.13 -22.24
C ALA A 88 4.67 -10.37 -22.69
N GLU A 89 5.61 -10.86 -21.87
CA GLU A 89 6.39 -12.06 -22.17
C GLU A 89 5.52 -13.31 -22.26
N ALA A 90 4.56 -13.47 -21.34
CA ALA A 90 3.59 -14.57 -21.37
C ALA A 90 2.70 -14.52 -22.63
N ALA A 91 2.33 -13.32 -23.11
CA ALA A 91 1.60 -13.17 -24.35
C ALA A 91 2.44 -13.58 -25.56
N HIS A 92 3.72 -13.23 -25.59
CA HIS A 92 4.65 -13.60 -26.68
C HIS A 92 4.94 -15.10 -26.72
N ALA A 93 5.13 -15.75 -25.56
CA ALA A 93 5.32 -17.21 -25.49
C ALA A 93 4.12 -18.02 -26.03
N ASN A 94 2.92 -17.41 -26.04
CA ASN A 94 1.70 -18.04 -26.54
C ASN A 94 1.46 -17.83 -28.05
N ILE A 95 2.23 -16.97 -28.72
CA ILE A 95 2.14 -16.77 -30.17
C ILE A 95 2.62 -18.06 -30.86
N PRO A 96 1.81 -18.70 -31.73
CA PRO A 96 2.23 -19.92 -32.41
C PRO A 96 3.34 -19.62 -33.41
N THR A 97 4.58 -19.96 -33.04
CA THR A 97 5.65 -20.20 -34.02
C THR A 97 5.19 -21.38 -34.87
N SER A 98 4.85 -21.11 -36.12
CA SER A 98 4.24 -22.07 -37.05
C SER A 98 5.08 -23.34 -37.18
N THR A 99 4.64 -24.47 -36.59
CA THR A 99 4.89 -25.83 -37.12
C THR A 99 4.18 -27.00 -36.43
N ASP A 100 3.48 -26.85 -35.30
CA ASP A 100 2.94 -28.03 -34.59
C ASP A 100 1.41 -28.00 -34.40
N LEU A 101 0.70 -28.77 -35.22
CA LEU A 101 -0.76 -28.78 -35.38
C LEU A 101 -1.51 -29.79 -34.49
N LEU A 102 -0.86 -30.44 -33.52
CA LEU A 102 -1.45 -31.64 -32.89
C LEU A 102 -1.49 -31.68 -31.35
N ALA A 103 -1.13 -30.61 -30.64
CA ALA A 103 -1.38 -30.54 -29.20
C ALA A 103 -2.67 -29.74 -28.90
N PRO A 104 -3.65 -30.29 -28.14
CA PRO A 104 -4.74 -29.49 -27.61
C PRO A 104 -4.15 -28.53 -26.57
N ARG A 105 -3.82 -27.32 -27.02
CA ARG A 105 -3.38 -26.23 -26.13
C ARG A 105 -4.48 -26.05 -25.09
N SER A 106 -4.15 -26.24 -23.81
CA SER A 106 -4.96 -25.69 -22.73
C SER A 106 -5.07 -24.19 -23.01
N SER A 107 -6.26 -23.73 -23.39
CA SER A 107 -6.56 -22.31 -23.55
C SER A 107 -6.55 -21.69 -22.17
N TYR A 108 -5.35 -21.48 -21.61
CA TYR A 108 -5.17 -20.65 -20.44
C TYR A 108 -5.77 -19.29 -20.77
N ASN A 109 -6.88 -18.98 -20.14
CA ASN A 109 -7.59 -17.74 -20.37
C ASN A 109 -6.65 -16.60 -19.94
N GLN A 110 -6.34 -15.68 -20.84
CA GLN A 110 -5.47 -14.52 -20.55
C GLN A 110 -5.91 -13.79 -19.27
N ALA A 111 -7.23 -13.73 -19.00
CA ALA A 111 -7.77 -13.17 -17.78
C ALA A 111 -7.30 -13.89 -16.50
N GLN A 112 -7.14 -15.22 -16.55
CA GLN A 112 -6.65 -16.03 -15.44
C GLN A 112 -5.16 -15.79 -15.20
N ILE A 113 -4.34 -15.74 -16.25
CA ILE A 113 -2.91 -15.43 -16.13
C ILE A 113 -2.71 -14.05 -15.48
N ILE A 114 -3.45 -13.04 -15.93
CA ILE A 114 -3.37 -11.69 -15.36
C ILE A 114 -3.80 -11.69 -13.89
N GLN A 115 -4.84 -12.44 -13.54
CA GLN A 115 -5.29 -12.57 -12.14
C GLN A 115 -4.22 -13.22 -11.25
N GLU A 116 -3.55 -14.27 -11.73
CA GLU A 116 -2.48 -14.95 -11.00
C GLU A 116 -1.25 -14.05 -10.85
N ILE A 117 -0.86 -13.33 -11.90
CA ILE A 117 0.23 -12.33 -11.85
C ILE A 117 -0.10 -11.21 -10.86
N ALA A 118 -1.33 -10.69 -10.87
CA ALA A 118 -1.75 -9.67 -9.91
C ALA A 118 -1.68 -10.18 -8.46
N SER A 119 -2.08 -11.43 -8.22
CA SER A 119 -1.95 -12.07 -6.90
C SER A 119 -0.49 -12.23 -6.47
N ALA A 120 0.39 -12.68 -7.38
CA ALA A 120 1.81 -12.77 -7.13
C ALA A 120 2.43 -11.39 -6.82
N GLY A 121 2.07 -10.35 -7.58
CA GLY A 121 2.53 -8.98 -7.36
C GLY A 121 2.12 -8.40 -6.00
N VAL A 122 0.87 -8.59 -5.58
CA VAL A 122 0.42 -8.18 -4.24
C VAL A 122 1.14 -8.95 -3.15
N ASN A 123 1.39 -10.26 -3.36
CA ASN A 123 2.19 -11.05 -2.44
C ASN A 123 3.63 -10.50 -2.35
N VAL A 124 4.21 -10.03 -3.46
CA VAL A 124 5.58 -9.46 -3.47
C VAL A 124 5.60 -8.18 -2.65
N ILE A 125 4.64 -7.29 -2.88
CA ILE A 125 4.45 -6.08 -2.09
C ILE A 125 4.36 -6.44 -0.60
N ALA A 126 3.44 -7.35 -0.24
CA ALA A 126 3.19 -7.71 1.15
C ALA A 126 4.39 -8.35 1.87
N SER A 127 5.15 -9.19 1.17
CA SER A 127 6.32 -9.86 1.75
C SER A 127 7.49 -8.90 1.90
N LEU A 128 7.86 -8.16 0.86
CA LEU A 128 9.03 -7.29 0.88
C LEU A 128 8.83 -6.00 1.67
N SER A 129 7.58 -5.63 1.97
CA SER A 129 7.28 -4.50 2.85
C SER A 129 7.11 -4.87 4.33
N GLY A 130 7.13 -6.17 4.66
CA GLY A 130 6.75 -6.65 5.99
C GLY A 130 5.26 -6.46 6.32
N LEU A 131 4.39 -6.18 5.34
CA LEU A 131 2.96 -5.91 5.57
C LEU A 131 2.05 -7.11 5.31
N THR A 132 2.59 -8.33 5.35
CA THR A 132 1.82 -9.55 5.12
C THR A 132 0.66 -9.66 6.11
N THR A 133 0.91 -9.51 7.41
CA THR A 133 -0.14 -9.58 8.44
C THR A 133 -1.20 -8.51 8.24
N TYR A 134 -0.78 -7.26 7.96
CA TYR A 134 -1.71 -6.17 7.68
C TYR A 134 -2.57 -6.44 6.45
N ILE A 135 -1.96 -6.74 5.30
CA ILE A 135 -2.65 -6.89 4.00
C ILE A 135 -3.58 -8.10 3.98
N TYR A 136 -3.17 -9.24 4.53
CA TYR A 136 -3.99 -10.45 4.54
C TYR A 136 -4.95 -10.50 5.75
N GLY A 137 -4.53 -9.99 6.91
CA GLY A 137 -5.34 -9.94 8.12
C GLY A 137 -6.51 -8.96 8.04
N SER A 138 -6.33 -7.83 7.37
CA SER A 138 -7.43 -6.89 7.07
C SER A 138 -8.24 -7.26 5.82
N ASN A 139 -7.91 -8.35 5.12
CA ASN A 139 -8.50 -8.74 3.84
C ASN A 139 -8.23 -7.74 2.68
N PHE A 140 -7.25 -6.85 2.84
CA PHE A 140 -6.92 -5.82 1.87
C PHE A 140 -6.37 -6.36 0.54
N TYR A 141 -5.73 -7.53 0.59
CA TYR A 141 -5.20 -8.19 -0.61
C TYR A 141 -6.22 -8.29 -1.75
N ARG A 142 -7.51 -8.52 -1.45
CA ARG A 142 -8.56 -8.63 -2.48
C ARG A 142 -8.72 -7.34 -3.28
N CYS A 143 -8.66 -6.19 -2.62
CA CYS A 143 -8.73 -4.89 -3.29
C CYS A 143 -7.46 -4.64 -4.09
N LEU A 144 -6.28 -4.87 -3.49
CA LEU A 144 -4.99 -4.68 -4.15
C LEU A 144 -4.83 -5.54 -5.41
N GLU A 145 -5.29 -6.80 -5.37
CA GLU A 145 -5.25 -7.72 -6.52
C GLU A 145 -6.11 -7.20 -7.67
N ARG A 146 -7.31 -6.70 -7.36
CA ARG A 146 -8.22 -6.13 -8.37
C ARG A 146 -7.72 -4.81 -8.94
N ILE A 147 -7.11 -3.97 -8.11
CA ILE A 147 -6.44 -2.74 -8.56
C ILE A 147 -5.31 -3.10 -9.51
N LEU A 148 -4.41 -4.00 -9.13
CA LEU A 148 -3.28 -4.39 -9.97
C LEU A 148 -3.76 -5.06 -11.26
N GLN A 149 -4.77 -5.93 -11.20
CA GLN A 149 -5.42 -6.50 -12.39
C GLN A 149 -5.95 -5.41 -13.33
N TRP A 150 -6.70 -4.42 -12.82
CA TRP A 150 -7.17 -3.29 -13.61
C TRP A 150 -6.03 -2.49 -14.22
N ARG A 151 -4.95 -2.23 -13.47
CA ARG A 151 -3.77 -1.55 -14.02
C ARG A 151 -3.17 -2.34 -15.18
N LEU A 152 -3.15 -3.67 -15.11
CA LEU A 152 -2.56 -4.54 -16.14
C LEU A 152 -3.41 -4.64 -17.42
N CYS A 153 -4.73 -4.81 -17.33
CA CYS A 153 -5.59 -5.01 -18.51
C CYS A 153 -6.48 -3.81 -18.89
N ASN A 154 -6.76 -2.92 -17.93
CA ASN A 154 -7.52 -1.67 -18.08
C ASN A 154 -8.84 -1.81 -18.86
N THR A 155 -9.62 -2.85 -18.58
CA THR A 155 -10.95 -3.03 -19.17
C THR A 155 -12.03 -2.47 -18.24
N PRO A 156 -13.20 -2.03 -18.76
CA PRO A 156 -14.34 -1.62 -17.93
C PRO A 156 -14.74 -2.69 -16.90
N GLU A 157 -14.70 -3.97 -17.27
CA GLU A 157 -15.04 -5.09 -16.40
C GLU A 157 -14.04 -5.20 -15.24
N SER A 158 -12.74 -5.10 -15.52
CA SER A 158 -11.69 -5.13 -14.49
C SER A 158 -11.82 -3.95 -13.52
N ARG A 159 -12.22 -2.78 -14.03
CA ARG A 159 -12.45 -1.57 -13.25
C ARG A 159 -13.67 -1.70 -12.33
N MET A 160 -14.77 -2.24 -12.86
CA MET A 160 -16.00 -2.48 -12.08
C MET A 160 -15.84 -3.60 -11.05
N ALA A 161 -14.91 -4.52 -11.29
CA ALA A 161 -14.56 -5.61 -10.38
C ALA A 161 -13.76 -5.16 -9.14
N ILE A 162 -13.30 -3.90 -9.09
CA ILE A 162 -12.70 -3.30 -7.89
C ILE A 162 -13.81 -2.90 -6.90
N PRO A 163 -13.77 -3.41 -5.66
CA PRO A 163 -14.73 -3.04 -4.63
C PRO A 163 -14.64 -1.56 -4.23
N GLU A 164 -15.77 -0.98 -3.82
CA GLU A 164 -15.74 0.29 -3.09
C GLU A 164 -15.02 0.11 -1.73
N PRO A 165 -14.27 1.11 -1.25
CA PRO A 165 -14.11 2.47 -1.80
C PRO A 165 -12.93 2.62 -2.80
N PHE A 166 -12.32 1.53 -3.23
CA PHE A 166 -11.10 1.54 -4.05
C PHE A 166 -11.34 1.68 -5.54
N ARG A 167 -12.60 1.63 -5.99
CA ARG A 167 -12.92 1.79 -7.41
C ARG A 167 -12.30 3.10 -7.93
N PRO A 168 -11.58 3.09 -9.07
CA PRO A 168 -10.92 4.28 -9.60
C PRO A 168 -11.91 5.43 -9.80
N THR A 169 -11.53 6.63 -9.41
CA THR A 169 -12.30 7.86 -9.68
C THR A 169 -12.19 8.26 -11.16
N PRO A 170 -13.08 9.13 -11.65
CA PRO A 170 -12.94 9.69 -12.99
C PRO A 170 -11.59 10.39 -13.23
N LEU A 171 -11.00 10.99 -12.19
CA LEU A 171 -9.70 11.65 -12.28
C LEU A 171 -8.55 10.62 -12.43
N GLN A 172 -8.62 9.51 -11.70
CA GLN A 172 -7.66 8.40 -11.84
C GLN A 172 -7.69 7.80 -13.26
N ASP A 173 -8.86 7.70 -13.90
CA ASP A 173 -8.94 7.21 -15.28
C ASP A 173 -8.33 8.17 -16.30
N ALA A 174 -8.54 9.47 -16.07
CA ALA A 174 -8.05 10.51 -16.95
C ALA A 174 -6.51 10.63 -16.87
N SER A 175 -5.95 10.41 -15.68
CA SER A 175 -4.50 10.47 -15.44
C SER A 175 -3.89 9.07 -15.39
N LYS A 176 -3.48 8.49 -16.51
CA LYS A 176 -3.00 7.09 -16.53
C LYS A 176 -1.55 6.89 -16.03
N SER A 177 -0.79 7.95 -15.82
CA SER A 177 0.63 7.90 -15.48
C SER A 177 0.93 8.13 -14.00
N HIS A 178 -0.09 8.15 -13.13
CA HIS A 178 0.13 8.38 -11.70
C HIS A 178 0.71 7.12 -11.01
N PRO A 179 1.45 7.29 -9.90
CA PRO A 179 2.00 6.17 -9.15
C PRO A 179 0.92 5.25 -8.57
N ILE A 180 1.08 3.92 -8.75
CA ILE A 180 0.11 2.91 -8.29
C ILE A 180 -0.19 2.95 -6.78
N ILE A 181 0.75 3.45 -5.97
CA ILE A 181 0.54 3.58 -4.53
C ILE A 181 -0.63 4.51 -4.18
N ILE A 182 -0.98 5.45 -5.08
CA ILE A 182 -2.18 6.29 -4.92
C ILE A 182 -3.44 5.44 -5.05
N ASP A 183 -3.48 4.48 -5.98
CA ASP A 183 -4.63 3.58 -6.14
C ASP A 183 -4.91 2.75 -4.88
N PHE A 184 -3.88 2.51 -4.06
CA PHE A 184 -3.97 1.77 -2.79
C PHE A 184 -4.50 2.62 -1.62
N ILE A 185 -4.75 3.91 -1.80
CA ILE A 185 -5.36 4.74 -0.75
C ILE A 185 -6.87 4.47 -0.69
N THR A 186 -7.39 4.19 0.50
CA THR A 186 -8.80 3.82 0.72
C THR A 186 -9.80 4.91 0.32
N TRP A 187 -9.46 6.18 0.50
CA TRP A 187 -10.41 7.28 0.37
C TRP A 187 -10.33 7.98 -0.98
N PRO A 188 -11.38 7.95 -1.82
CA PRO A 188 -11.41 8.61 -3.13
C PRO A 188 -11.04 10.10 -3.09
N SER A 189 -11.57 10.84 -2.11
CA SER A 189 -11.29 12.27 -1.97
C SER A 189 -9.82 12.58 -1.69
N ILE A 190 -9.12 11.72 -0.94
CA ILE A 190 -7.68 11.86 -0.70
C ILE A 190 -6.88 11.45 -1.94
N ARG A 191 -7.30 10.39 -2.65
CA ARG A 191 -6.67 9.98 -3.92
C ARG A 191 -6.67 11.09 -4.95
N ASP A 192 -7.82 11.74 -5.16
CA ASP A 192 -7.94 12.82 -6.14
C ASP A 192 -7.05 14.01 -5.78
N GLN A 193 -6.93 14.35 -4.49
CA GLN A 193 -5.99 15.37 -4.02
C GLN A 193 -4.54 14.94 -4.26
N MET A 194 -4.19 13.67 -4.06
CA MET A 194 -2.85 13.15 -4.34
C MET A 194 -2.52 13.18 -5.83
N LEU A 195 -3.47 12.88 -6.70
CA LEU A 195 -3.23 13.02 -8.15
C LEU A 195 -2.81 14.43 -8.53
N VAL A 196 -3.42 15.45 -7.91
CA VAL A 196 -3.11 16.86 -8.18
C VAL A 196 -1.83 17.33 -7.47
N GLN A 197 -1.51 16.78 -6.29
CA GLN A 197 -0.49 17.33 -5.40
C GLN A 197 0.74 16.44 -5.20
N HIS A 198 0.81 15.23 -5.76
CA HIS A 198 1.88 14.26 -5.45
C HIS A 198 3.29 14.79 -5.68
N ASP A 199 3.51 15.73 -6.60
CA ASP A 199 4.81 16.37 -6.82
C ASP A 199 5.24 17.35 -5.70
N ARG A 200 4.29 17.74 -4.84
CA ARG A 200 4.49 18.73 -3.76
C ARG A 200 4.54 18.09 -2.38
N VAL A 201 4.26 16.80 -2.28
CA VAL A 201 4.20 16.06 -1.02
C VAL A 201 5.10 14.84 -1.08
N ASN A 202 5.71 14.47 0.05
CA ASN A 202 6.42 13.21 0.13
C ASN A 202 5.38 12.07 0.19
N LEU A 203 5.11 11.45 -0.96
CA LEU A 203 4.10 10.40 -1.10
C LEU A 203 4.41 9.18 -0.23
N ASP A 204 5.69 8.83 -0.06
CA ASP A 204 6.11 7.70 0.78
C ASP A 204 5.71 7.92 2.24
N LEU A 205 6.01 9.12 2.78
CA LEU A 205 5.67 9.49 4.14
C LEU A 205 4.14 9.60 4.30
N LEU A 206 3.45 10.22 3.34
CA LEU A 206 2.01 10.39 3.41
C LEU A 206 1.27 9.05 3.37
N CYS A 207 1.66 8.12 2.50
CA CYS A 207 1.08 6.78 2.45
C CYS A 207 1.34 5.99 3.75
N GLN A 208 2.54 6.09 4.31
CA GLN A 208 2.88 5.51 5.61
C GLN A 208 1.96 6.05 6.72
N GLU A 209 1.81 7.37 6.79
CA GLU A 209 0.96 8.04 7.77
C GLU A 209 -0.52 7.68 7.59
N LEU A 210 -1.02 7.64 6.36
CA LEU A 210 -2.39 7.21 6.07
C LEU A 210 -2.65 5.78 6.56
N THR A 211 -1.71 4.86 6.36
CA THR A 211 -1.86 3.48 6.87
C THR A 211 -1.87 3.43 8.40
N LEU A 212 -0.99 4.19 9.06
CA LEU A 212 -0.91 4.25 10.52
C LEU A 212 -2.11 4.98 11.16
N HIS A 213 -2.75 5.88 10.42
CA HIS A 213 -3.88 6.70 10.89
C HIS A 213 -5.23 6.28 10.30
N ALA A 214 -5.30 5.16 9.57
CA ALA A 214 -6.54 4.49 9.26
C ALA A 214 -7.18 3.96 10.54
N VAL A 215 -8.45 4.31 10.78
CA VAL A 215 -9.18 3.93 11.99
C VAL A 215 -10.56 3.38 11.68
N ILE A 216 -11.09 2.60 12.61
CA ILE A 216 -12.48 2.13 12.64
C ILE A 216 -13.16 2.70 13.87
N GLU A 217 -14.33 3.29 13.68
CA GLU A 217 -15.10 3.89 14.75
C GLU A 217 -15.92 2.84 15.51
N ILE A 218 -16.00 3.00 16.82
CA ILE A 218 -16.91 2.25 17.70
C ILE A 218 -17.81 3.27 18.40
N PRO A 219 -18.94 3.66 17.77
CA PRO A 219 -19.81 4.72 18.26
C PRO A 219 -20.33 4.47 19.69
N GLU A 220 -20.60 3.21 20.04
CA GLU A 220 -21.12 2.81 21.35
C GLU A 220 -20.16 3.16 22.49
N LYS A 221 -18.87 3.20 22.18
CA LYS A 221 -17.79 3.51 23.12
C LYS A 221 -17.18 4.88 22.88
N LYS A 222 -17.60 5.60 21.84
CA LYS A 222 -17.07 6.91 21.41
C LYS A 222 -15.55 6.92 21.22
N ILE A 223 -15.02 5.84 20.66
CA ILE A 223 -13.59 5.69 20.36
C ILE A 223 -13.39 5.33 18.89
N ALA A 224 -12.18 5.54 18.39
CA ALA A 224 -11.73 4.98 17.12
C ALA A 224 -10.48 4.11 17.36
N ILE A 225 -10.41 2.93 16.73
CA ILE A 225 -9.26 2.02 16.87
C ILE A 225 -8.43 2.09 15.58
N GLY A 226 -7.11 2.21 15.71
CA GLY A 226 -6.20 2.12 14.57
C GLY A 226 -6.25 0.75 13.90
N VAL A 227 -6.46 0.70 12.58
CA VAL A 227 -6.56 -0.56 11.83
C VAL A 227 -5.24 -1.34 11.91
N TYR A 228 -4.12 -0.68 11.59
CA TYR A 228 -2.80 -1.33 11.62
C TYR A 228 -2.48 -1.86 13.02
N ASP A 229 -2.65 -1.02 14.05
CA ASP A 229 -2.43 -1.38 15.45
C ASP A 229 -3.32 -2.54 15.91
N TYR A 230 -4.58 -2.55 15.50
CA TYR A 230 -5.50 -3.66 15.75
C TYR A 230 -5.02 -4.94 15.07
N VAL A 231 -4.72 -4.92 13.76
CA VAL A 231 -4.29 -6.14 13.05
C VAL A 231 -3.01 -6.69 13.66
N GLN A 232 -2.03 -5.82 13.91
CA GLN A 232 -0.74 -6.20 14.44
C GLN A 232 -0.90 -6.84 15.82
N ASN A 233 -1.60 -6.19 16.75
CA ASN A 233 -1.70 -6.72 18.11
C ASN A 233 -2.73 -7.84 18.26
N ALA A 234 -3.86 -7.79 17.57
CA ALA A 234 -4.85 -8.86 17.60
C ALA A 234 -4.30 -10.17 17.03
N MET A 235 -3.43 -10.09 16.01
CA MET A 235 -2.90 -11.28 15.32
C MET A 235 -1.53 -11.72 15.86
N ILE A 236 -0.63 -10.81 16.25
CA ILE A 236 0.71 -11.15 16.76
C ILE A 236 0.70 -11.59 18.22
N VAL A 237 -0.22 -11.11 19.05
CA VAL A 237 -0.34 -11.61 20.44
C VAL A 237 -0.59 -13.12 20.46
N GLN A 238 -1.16 -13.68 19.39
CA GLN A 238 -1.33 -15.12 19.22
C GLN A 238 -0.08 -15.85 18.66
N GLU A 239 0.84 -15.13 18.00
CA GLU A 239 2.09 -15.70 17.45
C GLU A 239 3.27 -15.64 18.42
N LYS A 240 3.25 -14.73 19.40
CA LYS A 240 4.24 -14.71 20.49
C LYS A 240 4.20 -15.97 21.37
N GLU A 241 3.06 -16.67 21.42
CA GLU A 241 2.98 -18.01 22.04
C GLU A 241 3.72 -19.09 21.23
N ALA A 242 4.04 -18.82 19.96
CA ALA A 242 4.77 -19.71 19.05
C ALA A 242 6.24 -19.31 18.82
N GLY A 243 6.77 -18.31 19.54
CA GLY A 243 8.20 -17.97 19.55
C GLY A 243 8.72 -17.15 18.36
N SER A 244 7.86 -16.51 17.55
CA SER A 244 8.32 -15.61 16.47
C SER A 244 8.74 -14.25 17.02
N GLU A 245 9.93 -13.78 16.61
CA GLU A 245 10.37 -12.40 16.81
C GLU A 245 9.45 -11.41 16.07
N SER A 246 9.36 -10.19 16.60
CA SER A 246 8.62 -9.09 15.99
C SER A 246 9.18 -8.83 14.59
N THR A 247 8.39 -9.07 13.54
CA THR A 247 8.81 -8.76 12.17
C THR A 247 8.67 -7.27 11.95
N ALA A 248 9.82 -6.60 11.81
CA ALA A 248 9.85 -5.19 11.44
C ALA A 248 9.11 -4.96 10.13
N THR A 249 8.52 -3.77 9.98
CA THR A 249 7.77 -3.39 8.77
C THR A 249 8.25 -2.06 8.23
N CYS A 250 7.97 -1.82 6.94
CA CYS A 250 8.31 -0.54 6.30
C CYS A 250 7.53 0.67 6.86
N LEU A 251 6.56 0.45 7.76
CA LEU A 251 5.81 1.50 8.44
C LEU A 251 6.47 1.93 9.75
N GLU A 252 7.31 1.09 10.35
CA GLU A 252 8.01 1.35 11.60
C GLU A 252 9.45 1.81 11.35
N GLU A 253 10.09 1.31 10.29
CA GLU A 253 11.46 1.64 9.93
C GLU A 253 11.54 2.64 8.77
N LEU A 254 12.16 3.80 9.01
CA LEU A 254 12.35 4.84 8.00
C LEU A 254 13.40 4.49 6.94
N ASN A 255 14.37 3.65 7.30
CA ASN A 255 15.45 3.18 6.44
C ASN A 255 15.18 1.79 5.84
N TRP A 256 13.90 1.40 5.77
CA TRP A 256 13.50 0.12 5.18
C TRP A 256 14.05 -0.01 3.76
N THR A 257 14.63 -1.17 3.47
CA THR A 257 15.15 -1.50 2.16
C THR A 257 14.38 -2.70 1.62
N TYR A 258 13.65 -2.49 0.53
CA TYR A 258 12.84 -3.53 -0.11
C TYR A 258 13.73 -4.53 -0.86
N LEU A 259 14.75 -4.03 -1.55
CA LEU A 259 15.65 -4.80 -2.40
C LEU A 259 17.04 -4.17 -2.37
N ASN A 260 18.08 -5.01 -2.34
CA ASN A 260 19.45 -4.61 -2.60
C ASN A 260 19.81 -5.06 -4.02
N VAL A 261 19.93 -4.10 -4.94
CA VAL A 261 20.10 -4.38 -6.36
C VAL A 261 21.58 -4.39 -6.71
N PRO A 262 22.15 -5.51 -7.18
CA PRO A 262 23.54 -5.56 -7.62
C PRO A 262 23.73 -4.67 -8.86
N MET A 263 24.63 -3.69 -8.77
CA MET A 263 24.89 -2.71 -9.82
C MET A 263 25.58 -3.32 -11.04
N ASP A 264 26.26 -4.46 -10.87
CA ASP A 264 26.98 -5.13 -11.96
C ASP A 264 26.02 -5.76 -13.00
N LEU A 265 24.77 -6.01 -12.61
CA LEU A 265 23.71 -6.55 -13.50
C LEU A 265 23.03 -5.45 -14.34
N ALA A 266 23.17 -4.17 -13.98
CA ALA A 266 22.48 -3.05 -14.63
C ALA A 266 22.91 -2.82 -16.10
N PHE A 267 24.10 -3.29 -16.48
CA PHE A 267 24.79 -2.82 -17.68
C PHE A 267 24.45 -3.58 -18.97
N HIS A 268 23.77 -4.73 -18.90
CA HIS A 268 23.71 -5.63 -20.06
C HIS A 268 22.48 -5.53 -20.95
N MET A 269 21.39 -4.87 -20.54
CA MET A 269 20.13 -4.90 -21.31
C MET A 269 19.33 -3.58 -21.36
N GLY A 270 19.79 -2.51 -20.70
CA GLY A 270 19.02 -1.25 -20.61
C GLY A 270 17.71 -1.36 -19.82
N LEU A 271 17.55 -2.46 -19.06
CA LEU A 271 16.41 -2.75 -18.21
C LEU A 271 16.75 -2.39 -16.76
N ASP A 272 15.72 -2.10 -15.97
CA ASP A 272 15.86 -1.77 -14.56
C ASP A 272 16.15 -3.05 -13.74
N PRO A 273 17.34 -3.21 -13.15
CA PRO A 273 17.70 -4.47 -12.50
C PRO A 273 16.86 -4.77 -11.25
N ALA A 274 16.22 -3.76 -10.65
CA ALA A 274 15.24 -4.00 -9.60
C ALA A 274 13.98 -4.69 -10.13
N GLU A 275 13.51 -4.28 -11.32
CA GLU A 275 12.37 -4.92 -11.98
C GLU A 275 12.69 -6.37 -12.34
N ASP A 276 13.92 -6.65 -12.79
CA ASP A 276 14.34 -8.01 -13.14
C ASP A 276 14.36 -8.93 -11.91
N MET A 277 14.86 -8.45 -10.77
CA MET A 277 14.80 -9.19 -9.51
C MET A 277 13.36 -9.46 -9.06
N ILE A 278 12.49 -8.44 -9.17
CA ILE A 278 11.05 -8.60 -8.88
C ILE A 278 10.42 -9.61 -9.84
N MET A 279 10.79 -9.56 -11.12
CA MET A 279 10.28 -10.45 -12.15
C MET A 279 10.68 -11.91 -11.90
N GLN A 280 11.91 -12.14 -11.45
CA GLN A 280 12.36 -13.47 -11.02
C GLN A 280 11.55 -13.96 -9.80
N GLU A 281 11.30 -13.09 -8.82
CA GLU A 281 10.48 -13.44 -7.66
C GLU A 281 9.02 -13.74 -8.04
N LEU A 282 8.45 -12.98 -8.99
CA LEU A 282 7.14 -13.28 -9.58
C LEU A 282 7.14 -14.66 -10.25
N ALA A 283 8.15 -14.97 -11.06
CA ALA A 283 8.27 -16.27 -11.74
C ALA A 283 8.29 -17.44 -10.75
N THR A 284 9.11 -17.34 -9.68
CA THR A 284 9.18 -18.35 -8.62
C THR A 284 7.81 -18.61 -7.98
N ARG A 285 7.05 -17.56 -7.69
CA ARG A 285 5.72 -17.67 -7.08
C ARG A 285 4.70 -18.30 -8.03
N MET A 286 4.76 -17.94 -9.31
CA MET A 286 3.88 -18.50 -10.34
C MET A 286 4.14 -20.00 -10.55
N GLN A 287 5.40 -20.46 -10.48
CA GLN A 287 5.75 -21.88 -10.57
C GLN A 287 5.20 -22.69 -9.37
N ASN A 288 5.29 -22.14 -8.16
CA ASN A 288 4.78 -22.79 -6.95
C ASN A 288 3.25 -22.97 -6.94
N VAL A 289 2.52 -22.05 -7.58
CA VAL A 289 1.06 -22.17 -7.77
C VAL A 289 0.70 -23.33 -8.70
N THR A 290 1.50 -23.53 -9.76
CA THR A 290 1.26 -24.56 -10.79
C THR A 290 1.48 -25.98 -10.25
N LEU A 291 2.44 -26.17 -9.35
CA LEU A 291 2.74 -27.48 -8.74
C LEU A 291 1.71 -27.94 -7.69
N SER A 292 0.76 -27.08 -7.31
CA SER A 292 -0.20 -27.33 -6.23
C SER A 292 -1.62 -27.71 -6.71
N GLU A 293 -1.82 -28.04 -7.99
CA GLU A 293 -3.12 -28.53 -8.49
C GLU A 293 -3.27 -30.06 -8.38
N PRO A 294 -4.27 -30.58 -7.63
CA PRO A 294 -4.72 -31.97 -7.76
C PRO A 294 -5.64 -32.14 -8.98
N GLN A 295 -5.53 -33.30 -9.64
CA GLN A 295 -6.18 -33.62 -10.91
C GLN A 295 -7.71 -33.47 -10.93
N ALA A 296 -8.16 -32.93 -12.07
CA ALA A 296 -9.35 -33.18 -12.88
C ALA A 296 -10.67 -33.68 -12.21
N GLY A 297 -11.75 -32.92 -12.44
CA GLY A 297 -13.08 -33.54 -12.51
C GLY A 297 -14.29 -32.74 -12.04
N THR A 298 -14.34 -31.40 -12.07
CA THR A 298 -15.63 -30.67 -11.97
C THR A 298 -15.60 -29.32 -12.69
N PRO A 299 -16.72 -28.87 -13.31
CA PRO A 299 -16.80 -27.56 -13.93
C PRO A 299 -16.75 -26.45 -12.86
N LYS A 300 -15.78 -25.55 -12.98
CA LYS A 300 -15.55 -24.44 -12.04
C LYS A 300 -16.54 -23.28 -12.34
N PRO A 301 -17.21 -22.70 -11.32
CA PRO A 301 -18.01 -21.47 -11.46
C PRO A 301 -17.09 -20.24 -11.64
N PRO A 302 -17.61 -19.06 -12.03
CA PRO A 302 -16.78 -17.95 -12.50
C PRO A 302 -15.96 -17.32 -11.36
N VAL A 303 -14.70 -17.03 -11.67
CA VAL A 303 -13.77 -16.10 -10.99
C VAL A 303 -13.69 -16.26 -9.46
N ARG A 304 -13.02 -17.33 -9.01
CA ARG A 304 -12.66 -17.52 -7.60
C ARG A 304 -11.43 -16.68 -7.25
N PRO A 305 -11.33 -16.08 -6.03
CA PRO A 305 -10.10 -15.44 -5.57
C PRO A 305 -8.91 -16.42 -5.56
N SER A 306 -7.69 -15.88 -5.64
CA SER A 306 -6.45 -16.66 -5.62
C SER A 306 -6.36 -17.55 -4.37
N LYS A 307 -5.98 -18.83 -4.56
CA LYS A 307 -5.85 -19.82 -3.48
C LYS A 307 -4.86 -19.36 -2.40
N THR A 308 -3.77 -18.69 -2.80
CA THR A 308 -2.69 -18.27 -1.91
C THR A 308 -3.13 -17.19 -0.91
N GLY A 309 -3.91 -16.21 -1.36
CA GLY A 309 -4.43 -15.15 -0.49
C GLY A 309 -5.54 -15.65 0.43
N GLU A 310 -6.41 -16.52 -0.07
CA GLU A 310 -7.46 -17.15 0.75
C GLU A 310 -6.91 -18.09 1.80
N GLU A 311 -5.88 -18.88 1.50
CA GLU A 311 -5.23 -19.77 2.47
C GLU A 311 -4.55 -18.98 3.58
N LYS A 312 -3.75 -17.95 3.25
CA LYS A 312 -3.17 -17.03 4.24
C LYS A 312 -4.26 -16.35 5.08
N HIS A 313 -5.32 -15.84 4.45
CA HIS A 313 -6.44 -15.24 5.18
C HIS A 313 -7.21 -16.23 6.05
N LYS A 314 -7.45 -17.47 5.60
CA LYS A 314 -8.11 -18.52 6.39
C LYS A 314 -7.26 -18.93 7.59
N GLN A 315 -5.95 -19.08 7.42
CA GLN A 315 -5.01 -19.33 8.51
C GLN A 315 -5.08 -18.24 9.58
N ILE A 316 -5.23 -16.98 9.15
CA ILE A 316 -5.38 -15.83 10.06
C ILE A 316 -6.78 -15.80 10.70
N LYS A 317 -7.85 -16.04 9.93
CA LYS A 317 -9.26 -15.93 10.36
C LYS A 317 -9.73 -17.06 11.29
N GLN A 318 -9.13 -18.24 11.22
CA GLN A 318 -9.45 -19.36 12.13
C GLN A 318 -9.18 -19.06 13.60
N ARG A 319 -8.58 -17.90 13.93
CA ARG A 319 -8.12 -17.56 15.28
C ARG A 319 -9.02 -16.60 16.08
N GLY A 320 -10.29 -16.43 15.68
CA GLY A 320 -11.39 -16.34 16.66
C GLY A 320 -11.73 -15.01 17.34
N MET A 321 -11.61 -13.84 16.68
CA MET A 321 -12.24 -12.61 17.18
C MET A 321 -13.25 -12.02 16.20
N SER A 322 -14.38 -11.52 16.71
CA SER A 322 -15.29 -10.66 15.97
C SER A 322 -14.56 -9.35 15.64
N HIS A 323 -14.06 -9.23 14.42
CA HIS A 323 -13.36 -8.02 14.01
C HIS A 323 -14.35 -6.84 13.90
N PRO A 324 -14.17 -5.75 14.66
CA PRO A 324 -15.04 -4.59 14.53
C PRO A 324 -14.77 -3.95 13.15
N GLY A 325 -15.59 -4.28 12.15
CA GLY A 325 -15.62 -3.62 10.83
C GLY A 325 -14.32 -3.67 10.02
N ILE A 326 -13.34 -4.52 10.36
CA ILE A 326 -12.02 -4.49 9.70
C ILE A 326 -12.08 -4.88 8.23
N ASP A 327 -12.97 -5.81 7.90
CA ASP A 327 -13.26 -6.26 6.56
C ASP A 327 -14.18 -5.29 5.78
N HIS A 328 -14.70 -4.26 6.44
CA HIS A 328 -15.59 -3.25 5.87
C HIS A 328 -14.82 -1.96 5.58
N MET A 329 -13.87 -1.99 4.65
CA MET A 329 -12.99 -0.84 4.33
C MET A 329 -13.74 0.44 3.94
N CYS A 330 -14.99 0.35 3.48
CA CYS A 330 -15.83 1.52 3.19
C CYS A 330 -16.22 2.33 4.44
N THR A 331 -16.13 1.75 5.64
CA THR A 331 -16.42 2.44 6.90
C THR A 331 -15.18 3.03 7.55
N TRP A 332 -13.98 2.70 7.04
CA TRP A 332 -12.73 3.22 7.59
C TRP A 332 -12.66 4.74 7.48
N LYS A 333 -12.08 5.36 8.50
CA LYS A 333 -11.89 6.80 8.63
C LYS A 333 -10.41 7.12 8.82
N VAL A 334 -10.10 8.40 8.74
CA VAL A 334 -8.77 8.94 9.04
C VAL A 334 -8.80 9.57 10.43
N SER A 335 -7.78 9.34 11.27
CA SER A 335 -7.75 9.95 12.59
C SER A 335 -7.60 11.48 12.54
N LYS A 336 -8.07 12.17 13.59
CA LYS A 336 -7.93 13.64 13.71
C LYS A 336 -6.48 14.08 13.72
N GLU A 337 -5.59 13.29 14.31
CA GLU A 337 -4.15 13.54 14.36
C GLU A 337 -3.54 13.66 12.96
N PHE A 338 -3.95 12.79 12.02
CA PHE A 338 -3.49 12.89 10.64
C PHE A 338 -3.97 14.18 9.99
N ALA A 339 -5.26 14.52 10.14
CA ALA A 339 -5.83 15.73 9.57
C ALA A 339 -5.14 17.00 10.11
N TRP A 340 -4.74 17.01 11.38
CA TRP A 340 -3.97 18.10 11.98
C TRP A 340 -2.52 18.16 11.47
N LYS A 341 -1.88 17.01 11.27
CA LYS A 341 -0.51 16.91 10.76
C LYS A 341 -0.41 17.27 9.27
N TRP A 342 -1.45 16.98 8.50
CA TRP A 342 -1.51 17.19 7.06
C TRP A 342 -2.63 18.17 6.66
N PRO A 343 -2.56 19.46 7.07
CA PRO A 343 -3.64 20.42 6.86
C PRO A 343 -3.87 20.77 5.38
N ILE A 344 -2.92 20.44 4.51
CA ILE A 344 -3.03 20.59 3.05
C ILE A 344 -3.96 19.54 2.42
N ILE A 345 -4.27 18.45 3.15
CA ILE A 345 -5.14 17.38 2.71
C ILE A 345 -6.50 17.54 3.36
N ASP A 346 -7.51 17.85 2.57
CA ASP A 346 -8.89 17.93 3.03
C ASP A 346 -9.39 16.52 3.41
N CYS A 347 -9.52 16.30 4.71
CA CYS A 347 -10.04 15.07 5.30
C CYS A 347 -11.51 15.20 5.73
N SER A 348 -12.19 16.32 5.45
CA SER A 348 -13.52 16.64 6.01
C SER A 348 -14.58 15.55 5.79
N THR A 349 -14.51 14.83 4.66
CA THR A 349 -15.46 13.75 4.31
C THR A 349 -15.15 12.41 4.98
N VAL A 350 -13.94 12.23 5.51
CA VAL A 350 -13.40 10.92 5.95
C VAL A 350 -12.75 10.95 7.33
N ILE A 351 -12.67 12.11 7.96
CA ILE A 351 -12.14 12.27 9.32
C ILE A 351 -13.04 11.54 10.32
N SER A 352 -12.40 10.96 11.33
CA SER A 352 -13.11 10.31 12.43
C SER A 352 -13.73 11.33 13.38
N ALA A 353 -14.95 11.05 13.82
CA ALA A 353 -15.65 11.77 14.88
C ALA A 353 -15.00 11.55 16.26
N TYR A 354 -14.36 10.38 16.45
CA TYR A 354 -13.80 9.97 17.73
C TYR A 354 -12.27 10.03 17.73
N ASP A 355 -11.70 10.03 18.93
CA ASP A 355 -10.25 10.04 19.09
C ASP A 355 -9.70 8.63 18.92
N LYS A 356 -8.54 8.55 18.27
CA LYS A 356 -7.82 7.29 18.06
C LYS A 356 -7.27 6.80 19.40
N VAL A 357 -7.53 5.55 19.74
CA VAL A 357 -6.97 4.86 20.91
C VAL A 357 -6.13 3.67 20.48
N SER A 358 -5.20 3.26 21.35
CA SER A 358 -4.43 2.03 21.14
C SER A 358 -5.31 0.79 21.26
N TYR A 359 -4.87 -0.32 20.66
CA TYR A 359 -5.50 -1.62 20.79
C TYR A 359 -5.66 -2.03 22.26
N ALA A 360 -4.63 -1.86 23.08
CA ALA A 360 -4.66 -2.19 24.50
C ALA A 360 -5.73 -1.39 25.26
N THR A 361 -5.84 -0.08 24.97
CA THR A 361 -6.89 0.78 25.53
C THR A 361 -8.27 0.34 25.04
N ALA A 362 -8.42 -0.02 23.78
CA ALA A 362 -9.69 -0.49 23.23
C ALA A 362 -10.15 -1.78 23.91
N CYS A 363 -9.26 -2.75 24.15
CA CYS A 363 -9.58 -3.98 24.88
C CYS A 363 -10.13 -3.69 26.29
N GLN A 364 -9.58 -2.71 26.99
CA GLN A 364 -10.05 -2.32 28.33
C GLN A 364 -11.43 -1.66 28.32
N LEU A 365 -11.80 -0.97 27.23
CA LEU A 365 -13.09 -0.29 27.09
C LEU A 365 -14.20 -1.21 26.54
N LEU A 366 -13.81 -2.27 25.84
CA LEU A 366 -14.72 -3.24 25.21
C LEU A 366 -15.01 -4.47 26.06
N GLY A 367 -14.04 -4.90 26.90
CA GLY A 367 -14.26 -5.87 27.97
C GLY A 367 -15.10 -5.28 29.10
#